data_AF-A0A5R8ZCW7-F1
#
_entry.id   AF-A0A5R8ZCW7-F1
#
_cell.length_a   1.000
_cell.length_b   1.000
_cell.length_c   1.000
_cell.angle_alpha   90.00
_cell.angle_beta   90.00
_cell.angle_gamma   90.00
#
_symmetry.space_group_name_H-M   'P 1'
#
loop_
_entity.id
_entity.type
_entity.pdbx_description
1 polymer ?
#
loop_
_entity_poly.entity_id
_entity_poly.type
_entity_poly.pdbx_seq_one_letter_code
_entity_poly.pdbx_strand_id
1 'polypeptide(L)'
;MSRADNFAVDDKAVQDFVLKGEISEPEISAGAAQGSKWISLRRLRMGFAVKLAQNGYVTFPTWLGGLIIQWGRVAAPTADREYEVTFPIPFPVELFNLQVAYGYEQARQNDGIVAQISTTTLQGFMANRQDIGQVASVATAYINYLAIGR
;
A
#
# COMPACT_ATOMS: atom_id res chain seq x y z
N MET A 1 -36.43 27.04 -22.13
CA MET A 1 -34.98 27.05 -22.36
C MET A 1 -34.68 28.06 -23.44
N SER A 2 -33.91 29.08 -23.07
CA SER A 2 -33.46 30.12 -23.99
C SER A 2 -32.49 29.51 -25.00
N ARG A 3 -32.43 30.06 -26.21
CA ARG A 3 -31.45 29.67 -27.24
C ARG A 3 -30.01 29.81 -26.73
N ALA A 4 -29.77 30.65 -25.72
CA ALA A 4 -28.49 30.79 -25.01
C ALA A 4 -28.11 29.57 -24.13
N ASP A 5 -29.09 28.82 -23.63
CA ASP A 5 -28.85 27.65 -22.76
C ASP A 5 -28.35 26.43 -23.55
N ASN A 6 -28.59 26.40 -24.87
CA ASN A 6 -28.17 25.30 -25.75
C ASN A 6 -26.77 25.46 -26.33
N PHE A 7 -26.16 26.65 -26.26
CA PHE A 7 -24.83 26.88 -26.86
C PHE A 7 -23.68 26.33 -26.02
N ALA A 8 -23.85 26.07 -24.72
CA ALA A 8 -22.76 25.55 -23.90
C ALA A 8 -22.46 24.05 -24.16
N VAL A 9 -23.44 23.29 -24.65
CA VAL A 9 -23.32 21.82 -24.83
C VAL A 9 -22.80 21.45 -26.24
N ASP A 10 -23.15 22.24 -27.25
CA ASP A 10 -22.74 22.04 -28.64
C ASP A 10 -21.54 22.92 -29.07
N ASP A 11 -21.02 23.75 -28.17
CA ASP A 11 -19.79 24.51 -28.45
C ASP A 11 -18.60 23.55 -28.55
N LYS A 12 -18.01 23.50 -29.75
CA LYS A 12 -16.82 22.72 -30.06
C LYS A 12 -15.67 23.01 -29.09
N ALA A 13 -15.52 24.24 -28.61
CA ALA A 13 -14.49 24.60 -27.64
C ALA A 13 -14.72 23.94 -26.28
N VAL A 14 -15.98 23.87 -25.84
CA VAL A 14 -16.37 23.19 -24.60
C VAL A 14 -16.19 21.67 -24.76
N GLN A 15 -16.60 21.10 -25.89
CA GLN A 15 -16.39 19.67 -26.15
C GLN A 15 -14.91 19.31 -26.30
N ASP A 16 -14.11 20.13 -26.96
CA ASP A 16 -12.66 19.91 -27.08
C ASP A 16 -11.97 20.03 -25.71
N PHE A 17 -12.38 20.96 -24.85
CA PHE A 17 -11.89 21.00 -23.47
C PHE A 17 -12.30 19.73 -22.71
N VAL A 18 -13.57 19.34 -22.72
CA VAL A 18 -14.09 18.19 -21.96
C VAL A 18 -13.66 16.82 -22.51
N LEU A 19 -13.30 16.70 -23.80
CA LEU A 19 -12.89 15.42 -24.40
C LEU A 19 -11.37 15.32 -24.61
N LYS A 20 -10.68 16.43 -24.86
CA LYS A 20 -9.24 16.47 -25.20
C LYS A 20 -8.39 17.28 -24.23
N GLY A 21 -9.01 18.06 -23.34
CA GLY A 21 -8.34 18.80 -22.28
C GLY A 21 -7.97 17.95 -21.06
N GLU A 22 -8.32 16.65 -21.05
CA GLU A 22 -7.88 15.76 -19.98
C GLU A 22 -6.36 15.54 -20.07
N ILE A 23 -5.70 15.64 -18.93
CA ILE A 23 -4.27 15.36 -18.80
C ILE A 23 -3.93 13.92 -19.23
N SER A 24 -2.90 13.74 -20.07
CA SER A 24 -2.46 12.41 -20.55
C SER A 24 -1.58 11.68 -19.52
N GLU A 25 -1.45 10.35 -19.63
CA GLU A 25 -0.56 9.58 -18.73
C GLU A 25 0.91 10.00 -18.81
N PRO A 26 1.50 10.25 -20.00
CA PRO A 26 2.87 10.74 -20.08
C PRO A 26 3.05 12.09 -19.38
N GLU A 27 2.12 13.03 -19.56
CA GLU A 27 2.16 14.35 -18.91
C GLU A 27 2.06 14.24 -17.39
N ILE A 28 1.21 13.35 -16.89
CA ILE A 28 1.11 13.03 -15.46
C ILE A 28 2.45 12.47 -14.95
N SER A 29 2.99 11.43 -15.62
CA SER A 29 4.22 10.74 -15.23
C SER A 29 5.47 11.62 -15.21
N ALA A 30 5.54 12.58 -16.13
CA ALA A 30 6.66 13.52 -16.23
C ALA A 30 6.47 14.80 -15.39
N GLY A 31 5.31 14.98 -14.74
CA GLY A 31 4.98 16.24 -14.06
C GLY A 31 4.94 17.45 -15.00
N ALA A 32 4.64 17.25 -16.28
CA ALA A 32 4.77 18.25 -17.35
C ALA A 32 3.46 18.99 -17.69
N ALA A 33 2.37 18.69 -16.98
CA ALA A 33 1.08 19.28 -17.28
C ALA A 33 0.99 20.76 -16.91
N GLN A 34 0.38 21.53 -17.80
CA GLN A 34 0.17 22.98 -17.64
C GLN A 34 -1.29 23.30 -17.25
N GLY A 35 -1.52 24.50 -16.72
CA GLY A 35 -2.78 24.92 -16.07
C GLY A 35 -4.06 24.94 -16.92
N SER A 36 -3.99 24.57 -18.19
CA SER A 36 -5.12 24.46 -19.12
C SER A 36 -5.71 23.05 -19.23
N LYS A 37 -5.25 22.09 -18.41
CA LYS A 37 -5.75 20.71 -18.38
C LYS A 37 -6.50 20.37 -17.10
N TRP A 38 -7.48 19.48 -17.21
CA TRP A 38 -8.23 18.94 -16.07
C TRP A 38 -7.97 17.43 -15.90
N ILE A 39 -8.31 16.88 -14.73
CA ILE A 39 -8.14 15.46 -14.41
C ILE A 39 -9.48 14.84 -14.02
N SER A 40 -9.85 13.71 -14.62
CA SER A 40 -11.04 12.99 -14.16
C SER A 40 -10.78 12.26 -12.84
N LEU A 41 -11.85 12.03 -12.07
CA LEU A 41 -11.80 11.12 -10.92
C LEU A 41 -11.34 9.71 -11.32
N ARG A 42 -11.62 9.28 -12.56
CA ARG A 42 -11.14 8.00 -13.09
C ARG A 42 -9.62 8.02 -13.22
N ARG A 43 -9.00 9.04 -13.82
CA ARG A 43 -7.53 9.18 -13.90
C ARG A 43 -6.88 9.36 -12.53
N LEU A 44 -7.54 10.08 -11.62
CA LEU A 44 -7.06 10.22 -10.25
C LEU A 44 -7.06 8.87 -9.51
N ARG A 45 -8.11 8.06 -9.67
CA ARG A 45 -8.24 6.72 -9.07
C ARG A 45 -7.40 5.65 -9.76
N MET A 46 -7.10 5.79 -11.05
CA MET A 46 -6.13 4.93 -11.75
C MET A 46 -4.70 5.10 -11.19
N GLY A 47 -4.47 6.09 -10.34
CA GLY A 47 -3.19 6.27 -9.68
C GLY A 47 -2.96 5.35 -8.49
N PHE A 48 -3.96 5.09 -7.65
CA PHE A 48 -3.80 4.32 -6.42
C PHE A 48 -4.46 2.95 -6.51
N ALA A 49 -3.72 1.87 -6.24
CA ALA A 49 -4.31 0.56 -5.99
C ALA A 49 -4.30 0.27 -4.50
N VAL A 50 -5.46 -0.12 -3.95
CA VAL A 50 -5.65 -0.23 -2.50
C VAL A 50 -6.34 -1.54 -2.15
N LYS A 51 -5.83 -2.23 -1.14
CA LYS A 51 -6.49 -3.35 -0.47
C LYS A 51 -6.54 -3.10 1.03
N LEU A 52 -7.70 -2.70 1.53
CA LEU A 52 -7.94 -2.47 2.96
C LEU A 52 -8.43 -3.75 3.65
N ALA A 53 -7.49 -4.65 3.94
CA ALA A 53 -7.73 -5.87 4.70
C ALA A 53 -6.68 -6.05 5.80
N GLN A 54 -6.81 -7.10 6.61
CA GLN A 54 -5.82 -7.45 7.64
C GLN A 54 -4.39 -7.52 7.08
N ASN A 55 -4.26 -8.16 5.91
CA ASN A 55 -3.06 -8.11 5.07
C ASN A 55 -3.39 -7.27 3.84
N GLY A 56 -2.87 -6.05 3.81
CA GLY A 56 -3.31 -4.98 2.93
C GLY A 56 -2.16 -4.19 2.35
N TYR A 57 -2.50 -3.31 1.42
CA TYR A 57 -1.54 -2.44 0.77
C TYR A 57 -2.17 -1.17 0.21
N VAL A 58 -1.31 -0.19 -0.04
CA VAL A 58 -1.55 0.98 -0.89
C VAL A 58 -0.37 1.09 -1.86
N THR A 59 -0.65 1.06 -3.16
CA THR A 59 0.32 1.44 -4.19
C THR A 59 0.05 2.87 -4.63
N PHE A 60 1.09 3.66 -4.70
CA PHE A 60 1.06 5.01 -5.24
C PHE A 60 1.27 4.93 -6.75
N PRO A 61 0.74 5.91 -7.49
CA PRO A 61 0.97 6.01 -8.91
C PRO A 61 2.45 6.16 -9.25
N THR A 62 2.84 5.78 -10.47
CA THR A 62 4.21 5.95 -10.99
C THR A 62 4.67 7.40 -10.99
N TRP A 63 3.76 8.35 -11.20
CA TRP A 63 4.01 9.79 -11.14
C TRP A 63 4.24 10.34 -9.73
N LEU A 64 3.91 9.57 -8.68
CA LEU A 64 4.30 9.82 -7.29
C LEU A 64 5.48 8.93 -6.86
N GLY A 65 6.25 8.43 -7.83
CA GLY A 65 7.42 7.58 -7.57
C GLY A 65 7.10 6.10 -7.37
N GLY A 66 5.83 5.68 -7.52
CA GLY A 66 5.45 4.27 -7.47
C GLY A 66 5.61 3.60 -6.10
N LEU A 67 5.60 4.39 -5.01
CA LEU A 67 5.77 3.88 -3.65
C LEU A 67 4.68 2.84 -3.32
N ILE A 68 5.06 1.76 -2.65
CA ILE A 68 4.17 0.72 -2.18
C ILE A 68 4.33 0.63 -0.66
N ILE A 69 3.20 0.67 0.04
CA ILE A 69 3.12 0.45 1.49
C ILE A 69 2.28 -0.80 1.70
N GLN A 70 2.82 -1.81 2.39
CA GLN A 70 2.11 -3.05 2.70
C GLN A 70 2.16 -3.35 4.19
N TRP A 71 1.11 -3.97 4.70
CA TRP A 71 1.03 -4.41 6.08
C TRP A 71 0.36 -5.78 6.17
N GLY A 72 0.55 -6.44 7.29
CA GLY A 72 -0.09 -7.71 7.58
C GLY A 72 0.28 -8.25 8.94
N ARG A 73 -0.21 -9.44 9.26
CA ARG A 73 0.18 -10.15 10.48
C ARG A 73 0.26 -11.65 10.33
N VAL A 74 1.14 -12.27 11.10
CA VAL A 74 1.12 -13.70 11.46
C VAL A 74 0.31 -13.83 12.74
N ALA A 75 -0.73 -14.67 12.72
CA ALA A 75 -1.55 -14.94 13.91
C ALA A 75 -1.01 -16.15 14.69
N ALA A 76 -1.10 -16.07 16.01
CA ALA A 76 -0.70 -17.12 16.95
C ALA A 76 0.69 -17.75 16.65
N PRO A 77 1.76 -16.94 16.53
CA PRO A 77 3.10 -17.46 16.31
C PRO A 77 3.55 -18.25 17.55
N THR A 78 4.01 -19.48 17.32
CA THR A 78 4.68 -20.31 18.32
C THR A 78 6.06 -19.75 18.59
N ALA A 79 6.53 -19.86 19.83
CA ALA A 79 7.87 -19.45 20.20
C ALA A 79 8.94 -20.19 19.38
N ASP A 80 10.03 -19.48 19.12
CA ASP A 80 11.29 -19.94 18.54
C ASP A 80 11.14 -20.64 17.18
N ARG A 81 10.12 -20.22 16.40
CA ARG A 81 9.81 -20.74 15.07
C ARG A 81 9.74 -19.63 14.04
N GLU A 82 10.26 -19.91 12.85
CA GLU A 82 10.11 -19.06 11.67
C GLU A 82 8.78 -19.32 10.94
N TYR A 83 8.17 -18.24 10.47
CA TYR A 83 6.95 -18.19 9.71
C TYR A 83 7.20 -17.47 8.39
N GLU A 84 6.88 -18.13 7.29
CA GLU A 84 6.90 -17.49 5.98
C GLU A 84 5.76 -16.48 5.86
N VAL A 85 6.12 -15.25 5.50
CA VAL A 85 5.18 -14.15 5.27
C VAL A 85 5.30 -13.69 3.83
N THR A 86 4.25 -13.93 3.04
CA THR A 86 4.12 -13.42 1.67
C THR A 86 3.48 -12.04 1.70
N PHE A 87 4.08 -11.05 1.04
CA PHE A 87 3.45 -9.76 0.85
C PHE A 87 2.20 -9.89 -0.04
N PRO A 88 1.13 -9.10 0.20
CA PRO A 88 -0.06 -9.09 -0.65
C PRO A 88 0.22 -8.92 -2.15
N ILE A 89 1.25 -8.14 -2.48
CA ILE A 89 1.84 -8.02 -3.82
C ILE A 89 3.37 -8.02 -3.71
N PRO A 90 4.13 -8.49 -4.71
CA PRO A 90 5.58 -8.34 -4.71
C PRO A 90 5.97 -6.87 -4.89
N PHE A 91 7.09 -6.46 -4.31
CA PHE A 91 7.75 -5.19 -4.63
C PHE A 91 8.48 -5.35 -5.99
N PRO A 92 8.12 -4.59 -7.04
CA PRO A 92 8.72 -4.76 -8.36
C PRO A 92 10.23 -4.50 -8.45
N VAL A 93 10.79 -3.62 -7.61
CA VAL A 93 12.18 -3.16 -7.73
C VAL A 93 12.94 -3.29 -6.42
N GLU A 94 12.43 -2.70 -5.34
CA GLU A 94 13.21 -2.55 -4.11
C GLU A 94 12.32 -2.48 -2.87
N LEU A 95 12.79 -3.10 -1.78
CA LEU A 95 12.22 -2.97 -0.45
C LEU A 95 13.09 -2.02 0.38
N PHE A 96 12.57 -0.83 0.68
CA PHE A 96 13.30 0.20 1.41
C PHE A 96 13.28 -0.02 2.92
N ASN A 97 12.16 -0.51 3.44
CA ASN A 97 12.00 -0.72 4.87
C ASN A 97 11.05 -1.89 5.14
N LEU A 98 11.39 -2.67 6.16
CA LEU A 98 10.54 -3.71 6.72
C LEU A 98 10.72 -3.68 8.23
N GLN A 99 9.62 -3.53 8.94
CA GLN A 99 9.58 -3.58 10.39
C GLN A 99 8.55 -4.61 10.83
N VAL A 100 8.86 -5.29 11.93
CA VAL A 100 7.94 -6.19 12.62
C VAL A 100 7.77 -5.76 14.07
N ALA A 101 6.61 -6.05 14.63
CA ALA A 101 6.42 -5.97 16.08
C ALA A 101 5.63 -7.20 16.56
N TYR A 102 5.86 -7.55 17.82
CA TYR A 102 5.11 -8.58 18.51
C TYR A 102 4.03 -7.94 19.37
N GLY A 103 2.84 -8.54 19.39
CA GLY A 103 1.74 -8.09 20.24
C GLY A 103 0.80 -9.22 20.59
N TYR A 104 -0.19 -8.92 21.43
CA TYR A 104 -1.24 -9.85 21.85
C TYR A 104 -2.52 -9.08 22.13
N GLU A 105 -3.67 -9.69 21.84
CA GLU A 105 -4.99 -9.09 22.09
C GLU A 105 -5.51 -9.49 23.48
N GLN A 106 -4.68 -9.27 24.52
CA GLN A 106 -5.02 -9.54 25.94
C GLN A 106 -4.07 -8.77 26.87
N ALA A 107 -4.17 -9.00 28.19
CA ALA A 107 -3.19 -8.48 29.14
C ALA A 107 -1.79 -9.07 28.87
N ARG A 108 -0.74 -8.29 29.16
CA ARG A 108 0.65 -8.72 28.96
C ARG A 108 0.97 -9.99 29.73
N GLN A 109 1.46 -11.01 29.00
CA GLN A 109 1.78 -12.32 29.55
C GLN A 109 3.29 -12.59 29.68
N ASN A 110 4.12 -11.96 28.86
CA ASN A 110 5.57 -12.14 28.87
C ASN A 110 6.25 -10.89 28.27
N ASP A 111 7.39 -10.53 28.84
CA ASP A 111 8.14 -9.31 28.54
C ASP A 111 9.48 -9.62 27.85
N GLY A 112 9.89 -10.89 27.85
CA GLY A 112 11.12 -11.38 27.22
C GLY A 112 10.90 -11.86 25.80
N ILE A 113 10.03 -11.22 25.01
CA ILE A 113 9.72 -11.65 23.65
C ILE A 113 10.25 -10.63 22.64
N VAL A 114 10.97 -11.11 21.62
CA VAL A 114 11.48 -10.28 20.52
C VAL A 114 10.97 -10.83 19.19
N ALA A 115 10.42 -9.95 18.35
CA ALA A 115 10.15 -10.29 16.95
C ALA A 115 11.42 -10.09 16.11
N GLN A 116 11.74 -11.02 15.23
CA GLN A 116 12.84 -10.85 14.28
C GLN A 116 12.38 -11.10 12.85
N ILE A 117 13.22 -10.62 11.93
CA ILE A 117 13.09 -10.77 10.48
C ILE A 117 14.32 -11.52 10.00
N SER A 118 14.11 -12.51 9.12
CA SER A 118 15.17 -13.17 8.35
C SER A 118 14.73 -13.35 6.90
N THR A 119 15.67 -13.70 6.02
CA THR A 119 15.40 -14.10 4.62
C THR A 119 14.46 -13.15 3.85
N THR A 120 14.77 -11.85 3.92
CA THR A 120 13.97 -10.82 3.26
C THR A 120 14.16 -10.85 1.74
N THR A 121 13.05 -10.81 1.00
CA THR A 121 13.01 -10.73 -0.46
C THR A 121 11.98 -9.69 -0.92
N LEU A 122 11.85 -9.49 -2.22
CA LEU A 122 10.80 -8.65 -2.80
C LEU A 122 9.38 -9.25 -2.70
N GLN A 123 9.26 -10.55 -2.40
CA GLN A 123 7.97 -11.26 -2.34
C GLN A 123 7.49 -11.48 -0.90
N GLY A 124 8.40 -11.38 0.06
CA GLY A 124 8.11 -11.74 1.44
C GLY A 124 9.37 -11.83 2.27
N PHE A 125 9.21 -12.35 3.49
CA PHE A 125 10.27 -12.51 4.47
C PHE A 125 9.89 -13.63 5.44
N MET A 126 10.83 -14.01 6.30
CA MET A 126 10.58 -14.89 7.43
C MET A 126 10.41 -14.05 8.70
N ALA A 127 9.27 -14.22 9.36
CA ALA A 127 9.00 -13.62 10.66
C ALA A 127 9.23 -14.65 11.75
N ASN A 128 9.83 -14.26 12.87
CA ASN A 128 9.90 -15.14 14.03
C ASN A 128 9.54 -14.39 15.31
N ARG A 129 9.15 -15.18 16.31
CA ARG A 129 9.05 -14.78 17.70
C ARG A 129 10.16 -15.54 18.45
N GLN A 130 11.05 -14.83 19.13
CA GLN A 130 12.04 -15.44 20.03
C GLN A 130 11.65 -15.16 21.48
N ASP A 131 11.61 -16.22 22.28
CA ASP A 131 11.34 -16.14 23.72
C ASP A 131 12.66 -16.22 24.50
N ILE A 132 12.92 -15.23 25.33
CA ILE A 132 14.12 -15.14 26.16
C ILE A 132 13.78 -15.71 27.54
N GLY A 133 14.42 -16.84 27.88
CA GLY A 133 14.36 -17.46 29.21
C GLY A 133 13.17 -18.40 29.41
N GLN A 134 11.94 -17.92 29.22
CA GLN A 134 10.73 -18.74 29.38
C GLN A 134 9.85 -18.69 28.13
N VAL A 135 9.52 -19.87 27.61
CA VAL A 135 8.53 -20.03 26.54
C VAL A 135 7.12 -19.77 27.10
N ALA A 136 6.36 -18.89 26.45
CA ALA A 136 4.96 -18.62 26.79
C ALA A 136 4.02 -19.02 25.64
N SER A 137 2.96 -19.78 25.96
CA SER A 137 1.87 -20.05 25.01
C SER A 137 0.85 -18.91 25.08
N VAL A 138 0.69 -18.17 23.98
CA VAL A 138 -0.13 -16.96 23.91
C VAL A 138 -1.04 -17.04 22.69
N ALA A 139 -2.27 -17.56 22.86
CA ALA A 139 -3.17 -17.85 21.74
C ALA A 139 -3.61 -16.62 20.93
N THR A 140 -3.63 -15.44 21.55
CA THR A 140 -3.99 -14.17 20.90
C THR A 140 -2.77 -13.37 20.41
N ALA A 141 -1.58 -13.97 20.45
CA ALA A 141 -0.36 -13.33 19.97
C ALA A 141 -0.38 -13.12 18.46
N TYR A 142 0.39 -12.13 18.01
CA TYR A 142 0.65 -11.89 16.61
C TYR A 142 2.01 -11.25 16.40
N ILE A 143 2.56 -11.44 15.20
CA ILE A 143 3.63 -10.60 14.66
C ILE A 143 3.01 -9.77 13.54
N ASN A 144 2.93 -8.45 13.69
CA ASN A 144 2.53 -7.55 12.61
C ASN A 144 3.75 -7.01 11.88
N TYR A 145 3.56 -6.60 10.63
CA TYR A 145 4.61 -5.94 9.86
C TYR A 145 4.11 -4.71 9.12
N LEU A 146 5.04 -3.81 8.85
CA LEU A 146 4.91 -2.70 7.91
C LEU A 146 6.11 -2.73 6.96
N ALA A 147 5.82 -2.75 5.66
CA ALA A 147 6.81 -2.79 4.61
C ALA A 147 6.62 -1.61 3.65
N ILE A 148 7.71 -1.00 3.21
CA ILE A 148 7.73 0.13 2.27
C ILE A 148 8.75 -0.17 1.17
N GLY A 149 8.36 0.01 -0.09
CA GLY A 149 9.19 -0.30 -1.26
C GLY A 149 8.58 0.24 -2.54
N ARG A 150 9.03 -0.25 -3.70
CA ARG A 150 8.48 0.04 -5.04
C ARG A 150 8.83 -1.04 -6.04
#